data_AF-A0A3C1IHW5-F1
#
_entry.id   AF-A0A3C1IHW5-F1
#
_cell.length_a   1.000
_cell.length_b   1.000
_cell.length_c   1.000
_cell.angle_alpha   90.00
_cell.angle_beta   90.00
_cell.angle_gamma   90.00
#
_symmetry.space_group_name_H-M   'P 1'
#
loop_
_entity.id
_entity.type
_entity.pdbx_description
1 polymer ?
#
loop_
_entity_poly.entity_id
_entity_poly.type
_entity_poly.pdbx_seq_one_letter_code
_entity_poly.pdbx_strand_id
1 'polypeptide(L)'
;IYSTAPNNLNSRYFDFNTINKTWTKEFDDLTTYVTEWNLRSNTSALDKTKDYGLKQAHELINMVEAMAENDVDVAHIWAVQHSSAANLSGDEGVTELRIPGEMFRMLAKNLPGTKAVDLGHRFSSETEASGPEADVHVFQGDDKMVAYIASTANHDSSQNIDFSKLLAETGQVTITRLGAVEGQNPGFHQSAPEVSSIDPDDVLDGRTLNVELAPYEIIEVVFDNPEFSSELTTMALTGLPLVPMTETVTDDSQHQTDDDALASDDGAGGLAGILLMLPMLFLF
;
A
#
# COMPACT_ATOMS: atom_id res chain seq x y z
N ILE A 1 -0.53 -18.87 4.27
CA ILE A 1 -0.12 -17.84 3.29
C ILE A 1 0.88 -16.90 3.94
N TYR A 2 2.12 -16.85 3.47
CA TYR A 2 3.13 -15.97 4.05
C TYR A 2 3.73 -15.04 3.00
N SER A 3 3.63 -13.74 3.22
CA SER A 3 4.23 -12.76 2.33
C SER A 3 5.74 -12.63 2.57
N THR A 4 6.47 -12.37 1.50
CA THR A 4 7.89 -12.00 1.47
C THR A 4 8.08 -10.66 0.75
N ALA A 5 7.03 -9.85 0.65
CA ALA A 5 7.11 -8.48 0.15
C ALA A 5 8.10 -7.65 0.99
N PRO A 6 8.75 -6.63 0.39
CA PRO A 6 8.63 -6.24 -1.02
C PRO A 6 9.42 -7.14 -1.99
N ASN A 7 10.25 -8.06 -1.49
CA ASN A 7 11.14 -8.87 -2.35
C ASN A 7 10.41 -9.78 -3.34
N ASN A 8 9.22 -10.26 -2.99
CA ASN A 8 8.39 -11.06 -3.89
C ASN A 8 6.90 -10.81 -3.62
N LEU A 9 6.31 -9.86 -4.34
CA LEU A 9 4.88 -9.52 -4.23
C LEU A 9 3.98 -10.72 -4.50
N ASN A 10 4.32 -11.57 -5.49
CA ASN A 10 3.54 -12.76 -5.83
C ASN A 10 3.42 -13.78 -4.68
N SER A 11 4.22 -13.67 -3.62
CA SER A 11 4.11 -14.56 -2.46
C SER A 11 2.76 -14.45 -1.73
N ARG A 12 2.07 -13.30 -1.79
CA ARG A 12 0.73 -13.15 -1.20
C ARG A 12 -0.36 -13.89 -2.00
N TYR A 13 -0.15 -14.10 -3.30
CA TYR A 13 -1.13 -14.75 -4.20
C TYR A 13 -0.79 -16.21 -4.56
N PHE A 14 0.42 -16.69 -4.24
CA PHE A 14 0.91 -17.96 -4.76
C PHE A 14 0.00 -19.15 -4.42
N ASP A 15 -0.43 -19.26 -3.16
CA ASP A 15 -1.28 -20.36 -2.70
C ASP A 15 -2.67 -20.31 -3.38
N PHE A 16 -3.27 -19.11 -3.48
CA PHE A 16 -4.55 -18.93 -4.17
C PHE A 16 -4.49 -19.27 -5.65
N ASN A 17 -3.45 -18.78 -6.34
CA ASN A 17 -3.21 -19.10 -7.74
C ASN A 17 -3.04 -20.61 -7.95
N THR A 18 -2.46 -21.31 -6.99
CA THR A 18 -2.31 -22.77 -7.03
C THR A 18 -3.66 -23.45 -6.88
N ILE A 19 -4.49 -23.05 -5.90
CA ILE A 19 -5.85 -23.54 -5.70
C ILE A 19 -6.69 -23.34 -6.97
N ASN A 20 -6.70 -22.12 -7.52
CA ASN A 20 -7.45 -21.76 -8.73
C ASN A 20 -6.99 -22.50 -10.00
N LYS A 21 -5.72 -22.91 -10.07
CA LYS A 21 -5.20 -23.65 -11.23
C LYS A 21 -5.40 -25.16 -11.14
N THR A 22 -5.66 -25.68 -9.94
CA THR A 22 -5.66 -27.12 -9.67
C THR A 22 -7.00 -27.60 -9.13
N TRP A 23 -7.43 -27.12 -7.96
CA TRP A 23 -8.56 -27.67 -7.23
C TRP A 23 -9.90 -27.25 -7.82
N THR A 24 -10.03 -25.99 -8.22
CA THR A 24 -11.28 -25.45 -8.79
C THR A 24 -11.62 -26.02 -10.18
N LYS A 25 -10.70 -26.76 -10.80
CA LYS A 25 -11.00 -27.53 -12.03
C LYS A 25 -11.72 -28.84 -11.76
N GLU A 26 -11.58 -29.36 -10.54
CA GLU A 26 -12.07 -30.69 -10.14
C GLU A 26 -13.23 -30.58 -9.14
N PHE A 27 -13.27 -29.50 -8.36
CA PHE A 27 -14.26 -29.24 -7.33
C PHE A 27 -14.86 -27.85 -7.50
N ASP A 28 -16.18 -27.80 -7.70
CA ASP A 28 -16.95 -26.56 -7.68
C ASP A 28 -17.21 -26.11 -6.23
N ASP A 29 -17.45 -24.81 -6.02
CA ASP A 29 -17.93 -24.21 -4.77
C ASP A 29 -17.06 -24.52 -3.52
N LEU A 30 -15.74 -24.51 -3.66
CA LEU A 30 -14.83 -24.67 -2.52
C LEU A 30 -14.83 -23.42 -1.62
N THR A 31 -15.14 -23.61 -0.35
CA THR A 31 -14.95 -22.62 0.72
C THR A 31 -13.47 -22.57 1.12
N THR A 32 -12.87 -21.38 1.13
CA THR A 32 -11.42 -21.22 1.37
C THR A 32 -11.15 -20.73 2.79
N TYR A 33 -10.42 -21.53 3.56
CA TYR A 33 -9.98 -21.21 4.92
C TYR A 33 -8.46 -21.01 4.94
N VAL A 34 -8.01 -19.83 5.35
CA VAL A 34 -6.58 -19.54 5.58
C VAL A 34 -6.27 -19.73 7.06
N THR A 35 -5.75 -20.89 7.43
CA THR A 35 -5.49 -21.22 8.85
C THR A 35 -4.23 -20.58 9.42
N GLU A 36 -3.34 -20.06 8.57
CA GLU A 36 -2.16 -19.31 8.98
C GLU A 36 -1.78 -18.27 7.93
N TRP A 37 -1.63 -17.01 8.35
CA TRP A 37 -1.04 -15.98 7.50
C TRP A 37 -0.29 -14.89 8.26
N ASN A 38 0.72 -14.28 7.62
CA ASN A 38 1.46 -13.07 8.04
C ASN A 38 2.59 -12.72 7.05
N LEU A 39 3.39 -11.69 7.36
CA LEU A 39 4.73 -11.54 6.82
C LEU A 39 5.64 -12.70 7.31
N ARG A 40 6.46 -13.24 6.42
CA ARG A 40 7.32 -14.39 6.71
C ARG A 40 8.44 -14.03 7.69
N SER A 41 8.45 -14.67 8.86
CA SER A 41 9.44 -14.39 9.92
C SER A 41 10.71 -15.26 9.90
N ASN A 42 10.69 -16.40 9.21
CA ASN A 42 11.81 -17.33 9.09
C ASN A 42 12.32 -17.36 7.64
N THR A 43 12.99 -16.29 7.24
CA THR A 43 13.60 -16.12 5.92
C THR A 43 14.82 -15.21 6.00
N SER A 44 15.81 -15.43 5.13
CA SER A 44 16.93 -14.52 4.95
C SER A 44 16.59 -13.34 4.02
N ALA A 45 15.42 -13.36 3.41
CA ALA A 45 14.96 -12.30 2.51
C ALA A 45 14.64 -11.01 3.27
N LEU A 46 14.22 -11.09 4.53
CA LEU A 46 13.73 -9.95 5.31
C LEU A 46 14.63 -9.69 6.51
N ASP A 47 15.03 -8.43 6.69
CA ASP A 47 15.83 -7.95 7.80
C ASP A 47 14.91 -7.52 8.95
N LYS A 48 15.06 -8.19 10.10
CA LYS A 48 14.30 -7.93 11.33
C LYS A 48 14.38 -6.48 11.81
N THR A 49 15.44 -5.77 11.41
CA THR A 49 15.69 -4.38 11.77
C THR A 49 15.12 -3.36 10.77
N LYS A 50 14.59 -3.77 9.62
CA LYS A 50 14.20 -2.85 8.55
C LYS A 50 12.89 -3.15 7.83
N ASP A 51 12.48 -4.42 7.81
CA ASP A 51 11.40 -4.88 6.93
C ASP A 51 10.13 -5.28 7.69
N TYR A 52 10.06 -4.95 8.99
CA TYR A 52 8.93 -5.24 9.86
C TYR A 52 8.29 -3.92 10.35
N GLY A 53 7.65 -3.92 11.53
CA GLY A 53 7.05 -2.70 12.10
C GLY A 53 5.97 -2.14 11.18
N LEU A 54 6.09 -0.87 10.79
CA LEU A 54 5.12 -0.19 9.92
C LEU A 54 5.06 -0.79 8.51
N LYS A 55 6.17 -1.32 7.98
CA LYS A 55 6.15 -2.01 6.68
C LYS A 55 5.39 -3.34 6.74
N GLN A 56 5.50 -4.06 7.87
CA GLN A 56 4.68 -5.24 8.08
C GLN A 56 3.21 -4.85 8.21
N ALA A 57 2.88 -3.77 8.92
CA ALA A 57 1.51 -3.27 9.04
C ALA A 57 0.91 -2.97 7.66
N HIS A 58 1.62 -2.26 6.78
CA HIS A 58 1.17 -2.03 5.41
C HIS A 58 0.96 -3.35 4.65
N GLU A 59 1.89 -4.30 4.75
CA GLU A 59 1.72 -5.60 4.11
C GLU A 59 0.51 -6.39 4.65
N LEU A 60 0.09 -6.20 5.90
CA LEU A 60 -1.14 -6.81 6.40
C LEU A 60 -2.37 -6.31 5.65
N ILE A 61 -2.40 -5.04 5.23
CA ILE A 61 -3.48 -4.47 4.42
C ILE A 61 -3.52 -5.18 3.06
N ASN A 62 -2.37 -5.25 2.37
CA ASN A 62 -2.23 -5.94 1.08
C ASN A 62 -2.65 -7.41 1.14
N MET A 63 -2.27 -8.10 2.21
CA MET A 63 -2.64 -9.51 2.40
C MET A 63 -4.14 -9.67 2.64
N VAL A 64 -4.80 -8.73 3.33
CA VAL A 64 -6.25 -8.75 3.53
C VAL A 64 -7.00 -8.51 2.22
N GLU A 65 -6.53 -7.60 1.37
CA GLU A 65 -7.10 -7.42 0.03
C GLU A 65 -6.95 -8.69 -0.81
N ALA A 66 -5.74 -9.27 -0.87
CA ALA A 66 -5.51 -10.51 -1.60
C ALA A 66 -6.40 -11.67 -1.10
N MET A 67 -6.65 -11.75 0.21
CA MET A 67 -7.60 -12.71 0.79
C MET A 67 -9.05 -12.43 0.37
N ALA A 68 -9.46 -11.16 0.38
CA ALA A 68 -10.81 -10.75 -0.03
C ALA A 68 -11.08 -11.02 -1.52
N GLU A 69 -10.10 -10.77 -2.39
CA GLU A 69 -10.19 -11.04 -3.83
C GLU A 69 -10.28 -12.53 -4.19
N ASN A 70 -9.81 -13.40 -3.29
CA ASN A 70 -9.78 -14.86 -3.49
C ASN A 70 -10.84 -15.57 -2.64
N ASP A 71 -11.92 -14.84 -2.26
CA ASP A 71 -13.09 -15.38 -1.56
C ASP A 71 -12.72 -16.19 -0.31
N VAL A 72 -11.77 -15.69 0.49
CA VAL A 72 -11.42 -16.32 1.77
C VAL A 72 -12.50 -16.02 2.81
N ASP A 73 -13.15 -17.07 3.30
CA ASP A 73 -14.22 -16.95 4.32
C ASP A 73 -13.66 -16.70 5.73
N VAL A 74 -12.55 -17.36 6.07
CA VAL A 74 -11.96 -17.28 7.41
C VAL A 74 -10.44 -17.28 7.31
N ALA A 75 -9.82 -16.33 8.00
CA ALA A 75 -8.36 -16.20 8.07
C ALA A 75 -7.88 -16.10 9.53
N HIS A 76 -6.89 -16.91 9.91
CA HIS A 76 -6.25 -16.88 11.21
C HIS A 76 -4.81 -16.37 11.09
N ILE A 77 -4.54 -15.21 11.67
CA ILE A 77 -3.21 -14.60 11.65
C ILE A 77 -2.27 -15.34 12.60
N TRP A 78 -1.01 -15.56 12.18
CA TRP A 78 0.01 -16.19 13.01
C TRP A 78 1.32 -15.38 12.99
N ALA A 79 1.99 -15.06 14.09
CA ALA A 79 1.74 -15.48 15.44
C ALA A 79 1.26 -14.30 16.29
N VAL A 80 0.24 -14.51 17.14
CA VAL A 80 -0.24 -13.46 18.06
C VAL A 80 0.84 -13.17 19.13
N GLN A 81 1.15 -14.17 19.95
CA GLN A 81 2.27 -14.15 20.92
C GLN A 81 3.31 -15.20 20.53
N HIS A 82 4.52 -14.76 20.15
CA HIS A 82 5.64 -15.62 19.77
C HIS A 82 6.95 -14.83 19.68
N SER A 83 8.08 -15.52 19.82
CA SER A 83 9.43 -14.97 19.60
C SER A 83 9.78 -14.66 18.13
N SER A 84 8.81 -14.78 17.21
CA SER A 84 9.04 -14.55 15.78
C SER A 84 9.10 -13.05 15.48
N ALA A 85 9.77 -12.64 14.41
CA ALA A 85 9.81 -11.22 14.06
C ALA A 85 8.44 -10.65 13.63
N ALA A 86 7.53 -11.50 13.12
CA ALA A 86 6.23 -11.08 12.64
C ALA A 86 5.13 -11.06 13.72
N ASN A 87 5.49 -11.23 15.00
CA ASN A 87 4.50 -11.35 16.08
C ASN A 87 3.67 -10.06 16.24
N LEU A 88 2.45 -10.20 16.78
CA LEU A 88 1.55 -9.06 16.99
C LEU A 88 1.71 -8.37 18.35
N SER A 89 2.36 -9.01 19.34
CA SER A 89 2.59 -8.42 20.67
C SER A 89 3.99 -8.69 21.23
N GLY A 90 4.35 -9.95 21.44
CA GLY A 90 5.66 -10.33 21.94
C GLY A 90 5.69 -11.80 22.29
N ASP A 91 6.57 -12.17 23.22
CA ASP A 91 6.58 -13.51 23.80
C ASP A 91 5.27 -13.81 24.56
N GLU A 92 5.05 -15.09 24.87
CA GLU A 92 3.90 -15.52 25.67
C GLU A 92 3.78 -14.71 26.97
N GLY A 93 2.59 -14.17 27.23
CA GLY A 93 2.32 -13.32 28.38
C GLY A 93 2.54 -11.81 28.17
N VAL A 94 3.13 -11.38 27.06
CA VAL A 94 3.23 -9.96 26.68
C VAL A 94 1.93 -9.50 26.04
N THR A 95 1.23 -8.57 26.70
CA THR A 95 -0.10 -8.09 26.29
C THR A 95 -0.07 -6.83 25.44
N GLU A 96 1.03 -6.09 25.48
CA GLU A 96 1.24 -4.88 24.69
C GLU A 96 1.36 -5.24 23.21
N LEU A 97 0.56 -4.58 22.36
CA LEU A 97 0.63 -4.76 20.92
C LEU A 97 1.91 -4.15 20.36
N ARG A 98 2.46 -4.81 19.35
CA ARG A 98 3.42 -4.21 18.41
C ARG A 98 2.65 -3.50 17.31
N ILE A 99 3.37 -2.71 16.50
CA ILE A 99 2.83 -2.05 15.30
C ILE A 99 1.96 -2.98 14.42
N PRO A 100 2.39 -4.18 14.00
CA PRO A 100 1.52 -5.07 13.22
C PRO A 100 0.28 -5.56 13.99
N GLY A 101 0.37 -5.72 15.32
CA GLY A 101 -0.79 -6.09 16.13
C GLY A 101 -1.81 -4.97 16.25
N GLU A 102 -1.33 -3.73 16.34
CA GLU A 102 -2.17 -2.54 16.34
C GLU A 102 -2.85 -2.36 14.98
N MET A 103 -2.12 -2.53 13.86
CA MET A 103 -2.72 -2.56 12.54
C MET A 103 -3.79 -3.65 12.42
N PHE A 104 -3.49 -4.87 12.87
CA PHE A 104 -4.48 -5.96 12.86
C PHE A 104 -5.71 -5.62 13.69
N ARG A 105 -5.56 -4.94 14.83
CA ARG A 105 -6.69 -4.44 15.64
C ARG A 105 -7.54 -3.42 14.88
N MET A 106 -6.92 -2.49 14.15
CA MET A 106 -7.62 -1.51 13.31
C MET A 106 -8.40 -2.21 12.18
N LEU A 107 -7.75 -3.12 11.45
CA LEU A 107 -8.38 -3.93 10.40
C LEU A 107 -9.58 -4.73 10.95
N ALA A 108 -9.38 -5.46 12.05
CA ALA A 108 -10.42 -6.29 12.67
C ALA A 108 -11.60 -5.47 13.21
N LYS A 109 -11.37 -4.21 13.57
CA LYS A 109 -12.42 -3.30 14.04
C LYS A 109 -13.26 -2.77 12.87
N ASN A 110 -12.61 -2.30 11.80
CA ASN A 110 -13.28 -1.47 10.79
C ASN A 110 -13.63 -2.19 9.49
N LEU A 111 -12.94 -3.28 9.13
CA LEU A 111 -13.19 -4.00 7.88
C LEU A 111 -14.35 -5.01 7.85
N PRO A 112 -14.82 -5.61 8.96
CA PRO A 112 -15.95 -6.54 8.89
C PRO A 112 -17.18 -5.93 8.21
N GLY A 113 -17.76 -6.62 7.22
CA GLY A 113 -18.89 -6.11 6.44
C GLY A 113 -18.53 -5.14 5.31
N THR A 114 -17.26 -5.06 4.93
CA THR A 114 -16.79 -4.28 3.77
C THR A 114 -16.23 -5.18 2.68
N LYS A 115 -16.01 -4.61 1.50
CA LYS A 115 -15.29 -5.20 0.37
C LYS A 115 -14.21 -4.24 -0.13
N ALA A 116 -13.08 -4.76 -0.57
CA ALA A 116 -12.05 -3.94 -1.22
C ALA A 116 -12.61 -3.28 -2.49
N VAL A 117 -12.23 -2.03 -2.70
CA VAL A 117 -12.58 -1.19 -3.84
C VAL A 117 -11.38 -1.21 -4.79
N ASP A 118 -11.58 -1.65 -6.03
CA ASP A 118 -10.52 -1.69 -7.04
C ASP A 118 -10.22 -0.27 -7.56
N LEU A 119 -9.22 0.37 -6.96
CA LEU A 119 -8.61 1.63 -7.38
C LEU A 119 -7.41 1.43 -8.32
N GLY A 120 -7.05 0.18 -8.57
CA GLY A 120 -5.85 -0.23 -9.26
C GLY A 120 -5.89 0.05 -10.75
N HIS A 121 -4.76 -0.19 -11.41
CA HIS A 121 -4.69 -0.08 -12.86
C HIS A 121 -5.21 -1.38 -13.48
N ARG A 122 -5.80 -1.28 -14.69
CA ARG A 122 -6.35 -2.41 -15.47
C ARG A 122 -5.39 -3.60 -15.72
N PHE A 123 -4.15 -3.53 -15.27
CA PHE A 123 -3.10 -4.52 -15.53
C PHE A 123 -2.35 -5.00 -14.27
N SER A 124 -2.70 -4.53 -13.07
CA SER A 124 -2.20 -5.08 -11.80
C SER A 124 -3.22 -6.04 -11.18
N SER A 125 -2.74 -6.98 -10.37
CA SER A 125 -3.59 -7.77 -9.46
C SER A 125 -3.73 -7.09 -8.09
N GLU A 126 -3.33 -5.83 -8.01
CA GLU A 126 -3.31 -4.98 -6.83
C GLU A 126 -4.45 -3.96 -6.99
N THR A 127 -5.26 -3.79 -5.95
CA THR A 127 -6.47 -2.96 -5.92
C THR A 127 -6.22 -1.56 -5.40
N GLU A 128 -5.07 -1.31 -4.81
CA GLU A 128 -4.67 0.00 -4.30
C GLU A 128 -4.38 1.00 -5.41
N ALA A 129 -4.58 2.27 -5.09
CA ALA A 129 -4.00 3.36 -5.88
C ALA A 129 -2.60 3.67 -5.34
N SER A 130 -1.58 3.35 -6.12
CA SER A 130 -0.19 3.67 -5.78
C SER A 130 0.25 5.03 -6.31
N GLY A 131 0.65 5.90 -5.40
CA GLY A 131 1.38 7.14 -5.68
C GLY A 131 2.90 6.96 -5.54
N PRO A 132 3.68 8.03 -5.74
CA PRO A 132 5.14 7.98 -5.58
C PRO A 132 5.61 7.67 -4.16
N GLU A 133 4.85 8.07 -3.14
CA GLU A 133 5.26 8.08 -1.73
C GLU A 133 4.23 7.49 -0.77
N ALA A 134 3.05 7.11 -1.29
CA ALA A 134 2.01 6.47 -0.51
C ALA A 134 1.11 5.60 -1.39
N ASP A 135 0.60 4.52 -0.79
CA ASP A 135 -0.45 3.69 -1.35
C ASP A 135 -1.78 3.98 -0.64
N VAL A 136 -2.87 3.96 -1.40
CA VAL A 136 -4.24 4.19 -0.90
C VAL A 136 -5.08 2.94 -1.13
N HIS A 137 -5.54 2.35 -0.03
CA HIS A 137 -6.42 1.19 0.01
C HIS A 137 -7.81 1.64 0.44
N VAL A 138 -8.87 1.17 -0.22
CA VAL A 138 -10.25 1.54 0.12
C VAL A 138 -11.13 0.31 0.26
N PHE A 139 -11.96 0.32 1.28
CA PHE A 139 -12.95 -0.71 1.57
C PHE A 139 -14.33 -0.07 1.72
N GLN A 140 -15.33 -0.65 1.06
CA GLN A 140 -16.72 -0.17 1.06
C GLN A 140 -17.65 -1.19 1.71
N GLY A 141 -18.45 -0.74 2.66
CA GLY A 141 -19.65 -1.43 3.16
C GLY A 141 -20.93 -0.70 2.78
N ASP A 142 -22.07 -1.17 3.30
CA ASP A 142 -23.37 -0.56 3.00
C ASP A 142 -23.51 0.86 3.56
N ASP A 143 -22.99 1.10 4.76
CA ASP A 143 -23.11 2.34 5.54
C ASP A 143 -21.76 2.89 6.00
N LYS A 144 -20.65 2.40 5.44
CA LYS A 144 -19.31 2.85 5.79
C LYS A 144 -18.32 2.74 4.65
N MET A 145 -17.31 3.61 4.67
CA MET A 145 -16.10 3.49 3.86
C MET A 145 -14.88 3.59 4.76
N VAL A 146 -13.89 2.74 4.55
CA VAL A 146 -12.61 2.77 5.28
C VAL A 146 -11.50 2.95 4.25
N ALA A 147 -10.66 3.97 4.43
CA ALA A 147 -9.48 4.18 3.63
C ALA A 147 -8.22 4.05 4.49
N TYR A 148 -7.20 3.37 3.98
CA TYR A 148 -5.85 3.39 4.54
C TYR A 148 -4.91 4.09 3.58
N ILE A 149 -4.18 5.09 4.07
CA ILE A 149 -3.12 5.79 3.35
C ILE A 149 -1.81 5.37 4.01
N ALA A 150 -1.03 4.53 3.34
CA ALA A 150 0.22 3.99 3.86
C ALA A 150 1.41 4.63 3.15
N SER A 151 2.28 5.30 3.90
CA SER A 151 3.51 5.86 3.32
C SER A 151 4.43 4.73 2.86
N THR A 152 4.96 4.86 1.65
CA THR A 152 6.03 4.00 1.12
C THR A 152 7.40 4.68 1.21
N ALA A 153 7.43 5.95 1.64
CA ALA A 153 8.61 6.77 1.78
C ALA A 153 9.41 6.46 3.06
N ASN A 154 10.72 6.65 2.98
CA ASN A 154 11.65 6.55 4.11
C ASN A 154 11.98 7.91 4.75
N HIS A 155 11.22 8.95 4.40
CA HIS A 155 11.34 10.34 4.85
C HIS A 155 9.93 10.92 5.00
N ASP A 156 9.83 12.08 5.63
CA ASP A 156 8.56 12.78 5.81
C ASP A 156 8.00 13.21 4.44
N SER A 157 6.70 13.02 4.22
CA SER A 157 6.03 13.33 2.95
C SER A 157 4.64 13.91 3.18
N SER A 158 4.22 14.77 2.26
CA SER A 158 2.88 15.38 2.26
C SER A 158 2.00 14.69 1.23
N GLN A 159 0.81 14.25 1.64
CA GLN A 159 -0.14 13.55 0.78
C GLN A 159 -1.43 14.35 0.64
N ASN A 160 -1.91 14.47 -0.60
CA ASN A 160 -3.20 15.05 -0.95
C ASN A 160 -4.05 13.98 -1.65
N ILE A 161 -5.09 13.50 -0.96
CA ILE A 161 -5.95 12.42 -1.44
C ILE A 161 -7.36 12.96 -1.67
N ASP A 162 -7.85 12.89 -2.91
CA ASP A 162 -9.20 13.33 -3.26
C ASP A 162 -10.19 12.16 -3.30
N PHE A 163 -11.13 12.14 -2.35
CA PHE A 163 -12.22 11.14 -2.29
C PHE A 163 -13.44 11.51 -3.13
N SER A 164 -13.42 12.60 -3.92
CA SER A 164 -14.56 13.07 -4.71
C SER A 164 -15.12 12.04 -5.71
N LYS A 165 -14.26 11.15 -6.23
CA LYS A 165 -14.68 10.05 -7.11
C LYS A 165 -15.37 8.91 -6.37
N LEU A 166 -15.20 8.81 -5.06
CA LEU A 166 -15.78 7.76 -4.21
C LEU A 166 -17.02 8.24 -3.46
N LEU A 167 -17.00 9.50 -3.02
CA LEU A 167 -17.97 10.07 -2.12
C LEU A 167 -18.66 11.28 -2.76
N ALA A 168 -19.98 11.35 -2.67
CA ALA A 168 -20.74 12.59 -2.86
C ALA A 168 -20.69 13.45 -1.59
N GLU A 169 -20.87 12.83 -0.42
CA GLU A 169 -20.75 13.44 0.92
C GLU A 169 -19.99 12.50 1.88
N THR A 170 -19.30 13.08 2.87
CA THR A 170 -18.38 12.34 3.75
C THR A 170 -19.04 11.68 4.95
N GLY A 171 -20.25 12.09 5.34
CA GLY A 171 -20.87 11.61 6.58
C GLY A 171 -20.04 12.01 7.82
N GLN A 172 -20.00 11.13 8.83
CA GLN A 172 -19.14 11.32 10.00
C GLN A 172 -17.74 10.75 9.72
N VAL A 173 -16.69 11.54 9.95
CA VAL A 173 -15.32 11.13 9.69
C VAL A 173 -14.55 10.90 10.99
N THR A 174 -13.83 9.78 11.07
CA THR A 174 -12.84 9.50 12.12
C THR A 174 -11.49 9.24 11.47
N ILE A 175 -10.44 9.93 11.93
CA ILE A 175 -9.09 9.78 11.40
C ILE A 175 -8.15 9.30 12.50
N THR A 176 -7.48 8.18 12.25
CA THR A 176 -6.51 7.58 13.18
C THR A 176 -5.16 7.45 12.50
N ARG A 177 -4.09 7.89 13.16
CA ARG A 177 -2.71 7.68 12.73
C ARG A 177 -2.11 6.50 13.49
N LEU A 178 -1.42 5.64 12.75
CA LEU A 178 -0.53 4.61 13.26
C LEU A 178 0.91 4.93 12.83
N GLY A 179 1.75 5.21 13.81
CA GLY A 179 3.18 5.43 13.66
C GLY A 179 4.00 4.53 14.57
N ALA A 180 5.31 4.77 14.59
CA ALA A 180 6.23 4.21 15.58
C ALA A 180 6.54 5.29 16.62
N VAL A 181 6.68 4.90 17.88
CA VAL A 181 7.08 5.83 18.96
C VAL A 181 8.32 6.62 18.55
N GLU A 182 8.28 7.94 18.76
CA GLU A 182 9.35 8.88 18.39
C GLU A 182 10.76 8.34 18.72
N GLY A 183 11.65 8.44 17.73
CA GLY A 183 13.04 8.00 17.84
C GLY A 183 13.26 6.49 17.66
N GLN A 184 12.21 5.68 17.57
CA GLN A 184 12.32 4.27 17.21
C GLN A 184 12.38 4.07 15.70
N ASN A 185 13.04 3.00 15.26
CA ASN A 185 13.12 2.66 13.84
C ASN A 185 11.77 2.08 13.37
N PRO A 186 11.05 2.70 12.43
CA PRO A 186 9.73 2.25 12.00
C PRO A 186 9.73 0.85 11.35
N GLY A 187 10.88 0.40 10.82
CA GLY A 187 11.04 -0.92 10.21
C GLY A 187 11.49 -2.04 11.17
N PHE A 188 11.78 -1.71 12.44
CA PHE A 188 12.25 -2.70 13.41
C PHE A 188 11.09 -3.48 14.03
N HIS A 189 11.22 -4.80 14.06
CA HIS A 189 10.15 -5.70 14.50
C HIS A 189 9.74 -5.57 15.98
N GLN A 190 10.54 -4.89 16.80
CA GLN A 190 10.20 -4.62 18.21
C GLN A 190 9.78 -3.17 18.46
N SER A 191 9.65 -2.33 17.44
CA SER A 191 9.21 -0.97 17.65
C SER A 191 7.79 -0.93 18.21
N ALA A 192 7.58 -0.04 19.16
CA ALA A 192 6.29 0.16 19.81
C ALA A 192 5.39 1.03 18.91
N PRO A 193 4.09 0.73 18.84
CA PRO A 193 3.14 1.57 18.12
C PRO A 193 2.91 2.88 18.84
N GLU A 194 2.73 3.94 18.05
CA GLU A 194 2.13 5.20 18.49
C GLU A 194 0.83 5.40 17.72
N VAL A 195 -0.28 5.55 18.45
CA VAL A 195 -1.61 5.69 17.87
C VAL A 195 -2.23 7.00 18.34
N SER A 196 -2.68 7.82 17.41
CA SER A 196 -3.29 9.12 17.72
C SER A 196 -4.51 9.38 16.84
N SER A 197 -5.46 10.15 17.38
CA SER A 197 -6.60 10.65 16.61
C SER A 197 -6.21 11.98 16.00
N ILE A 198 -6.64 12.22 14.76
CA ILE A 198 -6.53 13.51 14.08
C ILE A 198 -7.94 14.11 14.00
N ASP A 199 -8.07 15.41 14.26
CA ASP A 199 -9.34 16.12 14.06
C ASP A 199 -9.59 16.27 12.55
N PRO A 200 -10.70 15.75 12.00
CA PRO A 200 -11.01 15.90 10.58
C PRO A 200 -11.02 17.36 10.12
N ASP A 201 -11.42 18.31 10.96
CA ASP A 201 -11.50 19.74 10.61
C ASP A 201 -10.11 20.35 10.32
N ASP A 202 -9.03 19.73 10.80
CA ASP A 202 -7.66 20.20 10.59
C ASP A 202 -7.05 19.73 9.26
N VAL A 203 -7.55 18.63 8.69
CA VAL A 203 -6.91 17.91 7.58
C VAL A 203 -7.82 17.62 6.39
N LEU A 204 -9.14 17.70 6.55
CA LEU A 204 -10.12 17.41 5.51
C LEU A 204 -10.78 18.70 5.01
N ASP A 205 -10.56 19.03 3.75
CA ASP A 205 -11.28 20.11 3.06
C ASP A 205 -12.31 19.49 2.10
N GLY A 206 -13.57 19.46 2.54
CA GLY A 206 -14.65 18.78 1.84
C GLY A 206 -14.42 17.27 1.75
N ARG A 207 -13.89 16.80 0.60
CA ARG A 207 -13.55 15.38 0.33
C ARG A 207 -12.06 15.17 0.07
N THR A 208 -11.24 16.20 0.27
CA THR A 208 -9.81 16.16 0.02
C THR A 208 -9.06 16.13 1.33
N LEU A 209 -8.34 15.03 1.59
CA LEU A 209 -7.51 14.84 2.77
C LEU A 209 -6.09 15.37 2.50
N ASN A 210 -5.60 16.23 3.38
CA ASN A 210 -4.24 16.76 3.37
C ASN A 210 -3.53 16.34 4.65
N VAL A 211 -2.55 15.45 4.54
CA VAL A 211 -1.84 14.89 5.71
C VAL A 211 -0.34 14.82 5.48
N GLU A 212 0.41 15.10 6.54
CA GLU A 212 1.83 14.77 6.62
C GLU A 212 1.98 13.36 7.20
N LEU A 213 2.85 12.57 6.56
CA LEU A 213 3.23 11.22 6.96
C LEU A 213 4.72 11.19 7.27
N ALA A 214 5.08 10.76 8.47
CA ALA A 214 6.45 10.35 8.76
C ALA A 214 6.76 9.01 8.05
N PRO A 215 8.03 8.55 8.03
CA PRO A 215 8.43 7.37 7.28
C PRO A 215 7.57 6.14 7.60
N TYR A 216 6.91 5.61 6.56
CA TYR A 216 6.04 4.44 6.62
C TYR A 216 4.79 4.56 7.49
N GLU A 217 4.43 5.75 7.97
CA GLU A 217 3.19 5.95 8.75
C GLU A 217 1.94 5.56 7.95
N ILE A 218 0.90 5.17 8.68
CA ILE A 218 -0.39 4.78 8.11
C ILE A 218 -1.48 5.65 8.73
N ILE A 219 -2.31 6.24 7.87
CA ILE A 219 -3.55 6.91 8.28
C ILE A 219 -4.73 6.00 7.94
N GLU A 220 -5.61 5.76 8.91
CA GLU A 220 -6.93 5.21 8.70
C GLU A 220 -7.96 6.35 8.70
N VAL A 221 -8.79 6.39 7.67
CA VAL A 221 -9.95 7.28 7.60
C VAL A 221 -11.21 6.43 7.53
N VAL A 222 -12.09 6.55 8.51
CA VAL A 222 -13.40 5.92 8.54
C VAL A 222 -14.45 6.98 8.26
N PHE A 223 -15.22 6.77 7.19
CA PHE A 223 -16.41 7.55 6.84
C PHE A 223 -17.64 6.72 7.22
N ASP A 224 -18.38 7.15 8.23
CA ASP A 224 -19.61 6.53 8.70
C ASP A 224 -20.84 7.24 8.09
N ASN A 225 -21.75 6.44 7.53
CA ASN A 225 -22.91 6.87 6.75
C ASN A 225 -22.58 7.90 5.64
N PRO A 226 -21.57 7.65 4.79
CA PRO A 226 -21.30 8.55 3.67
C PRO A 226 -22.37 8.45 2.59
N GLU A 227 -22.46 9.46 1.73
CA GLU A 227 -23.16 9.32 0.45
C GLU A 227 -22.14 8.92 -0.62
N PHE A 228 -22.31 7.75 -1.23
CA PHE A 228 -21.42 7.27 -2.30
C PHE A 228 -21.67 8.00 -3.62
N SER A 229 -20.60 8.19 -4.38
CA SER A 229 -20.69 8.80 -5.72
C SER A 229 -21.40 7.89 -6.73
N SER A 230 -21.90 8.50 -7.81
CA SER A 230 -22.42 7.76 -8.97
C SER A 230 -21.35 6.91 -9.65
N GLU A 231 -20.09 7.36 -9.60
CA GLU A 231 -18.92 6.76 -10.19
C GLU A 231 -18.59 5.44 -9.48
N LEU A 232 -18.54 5.44 -8.15
CA LEU A 232 -18.33 4.23 -7.35
C LEU A 232 -19.47 3.22 -7.57
N THR A 233 -20.71 3.70 -7.62
CA THR A 233 -21.87 2.85 -7.93
C THR A 233 -21.73 2.21 -9.32
N THR A 234 -21.25 2.97 -10.31
CA THR A 234 -21.02 2.47 -11.66
C THR A 234 -19.87 1.46 -11.70
N MET A 235 -18.79 1.69 -10.96
CA MET A 235 -17.71 0.72 -10.82
C MET A 235 -18.24 -0.59 -10.23
N ALA A 236 -18.96 -0.54 -9.11
CA ALA A 236 -19.50 -1.74 -8.47
C ALA A 236 -20.41 -2.56 -9.41
N LEU A 237 -21.12 -1.89 -10.33
CA LEU A 237 -21.96 -2.54 -11.34
C LEU A 237 -21.18 -3.10 -12.53
N THR A 238 -20.06 -2.49 -12.92
CA THR A 238 -19.32 -2.81 -14.15
C THR A 238 -18.05 -3.62 -13.90
N GLY A 239 -17.53 -3.63 -12.69
CA GLY A 239 -16.24 -4.21 -12.33
C GLY A 239 -15.05 -3.52 -12.99
N LEU A 240 -15.21 -2.28 -13.47
CA LEU A 240 -14.12 -1.51 -14.08
C LEU A 240 -13.49 -0.59 -13.04
N PRO A 241 -12.15 -0.59 -12.89
CA PRO A 241 -11.49 0.19 -11.84
C PRO A 241 -11.70 1.69 -12.02
N LEU A 242 -11.60 2.42 -10.91
CA LEU A 242 -11.63 3.89 -10.91
C LEU A 242 -10.35 4.46 -11.51
N VAL A 243 -10.48 5.49 -12.36
CA VAL A 243 -9.35 6.25 -12.91
C VAL A 243 -8.62 6.95 -11.75
N PRO A 244 -7.26 7.01 -11.72
CA PRO A 244 -6.49 7.24 -10.50
C PRO A 244 -6.93 8.42 -9.64
N MET A 245 -6.87 8.22 -8.33
CA MET A 245 -7.18 9.20 -7.28
C MET A 245 -6.03 10.19 -7.04
N THR A 246 -4.85 9.90 -7.57
CA THR A 246 -3.62 10.68 -7.42
C THR A 246 -3.24 11.35 -8.74
N GLU A 247 -3.59 12.63 -8.90
CA GLU A 247 -2.90 13.51 -9.85
C GLU A 247 -2.47 14.78 -9.10
N THR A 248 -1.19 14.88 -8.75
CA THR A 248 -0.54 16.19 -8.76
C THR A 248 -0.12 16.46 -10.19
N VAL A 249 -0.95 17.20 -10.94
CA VAL A 249 -0.46 17.87 -12.14
C VAL A 249 0.49 18.96 -11.67
N THR A 250 1.79 18.71 -11.72
CA THR A 250 2.77 19.79 -11.75
C THR A 250 2.61 20.47 -13.11
N ASP A 251 1.99 21.65 -13.11
CA ASP A 251 1.92 22.53 -14.27
C ASP A 251 3.32 23.04 -14.61
N ASP A 252 4.06 22.26 -15.39
CA ASP A 252 5.39 22.59 -15.89
C ASP A 252 5.31 23.50 -17.13
N SER A 253 4.42 24.49 -17.11
CA SER A 253 4.27 25.45 -18.21
C SER A 253 4.70 26.86 -17.84
N GLN A 254 5.88 27.03 -17.23
CA GLN A 254 6.58 28.32 -17.27
C GLN A 254 8.12 28.20 -17.36
N HIS A 255 8.65 27.93 -18.57
CA HIS A 255 9.75 28.73 -19.12
C HIS A 255 10.10 28.30 -20.56
N GLN A 256 9.73 29.12 -21.55
CA GLN A 256 10.64 29.51 -22.64
C GLN A 256 9.98 30.60 -23.50
N THR A 257 10.28 31.84 -23.15
CA THR A 257 10.53 32.93 -24.11
C THR A 257 12.06 33.13 -24.05
N ASP A 258 12.83 33.28 -25.11
CA ASP A 258 12.63 34.05 -26.32
C ASP A 258 13.35 33.42 -27.52
N ASP A 259 12.75 33.65 -28.69
CA ASP A 259 13.39 33.61 -30.01
C ASP A 259 14.55 34.61 -30.12
N ASP A 260 15.62 34.22 -30.80
CA ASP A 260 16.33 35.00 -31.85
C ASP A 260 17.59 34.20 -32.28
N ALA A 261 17.59 33.49 -33.40
CA ALA A 261 17.67 33.94 -34.79
C ALA A 261 19.12 33.94 -35.37
N LEU A 262 19.25 33.15 -36.45
CA LEU A 262 20.08 33.34 -37.66
C LEU A 262 21.56 32.91 -37.61
N ALA A 263 21.91 31.84 -38.34
CA ALA A 263 22.52 31.85 -39.69
C ALA A 263 24.06 31.82 -39.59
N SER A 264 24.88 31.14 -40.40
CA SER A 264 24.76 30.31 -41.59
C SER A 264 26.18 29.76 -41.88
N ASP A 265 26.23 28.64 -42.60
CA ASP A 265 27.21 28.35 -43.66
C ASP A 265 28.61 27.74 -43.37
N ASP A 266 28.87 26.72 -44.19
CA ASP A 266 30.12 26.24 -44.80
C ASP A 266 31.33 25.72 -43.98
N GLY A 267 31.87 24.58 -44.44
CA GLY A 267 33.31 24.32 -44.35
C GLY A 267 33.80 22.88 -44.11
N ALA A 268 33.85 22.10 -45.18
CA ALA A 268 34.80 21.02 -45.53
C ALA A 268 35.87 20.50 -44.52
N GLY A 269 36.02 19.15 -44.51
CA GLY A 269 37.33 18.53 -44.79
C GLY A 269 37.98 17.63 -43.71
N GLY A 270 38.30 16.39 -44.11
CA GLY A 270 39.66 15.86 -43.91
C GLY A 270 39.94 14.90 -42.73
N LEU A 271 39.98 13.60 -43.06
CA LEU A 271 41.06 12.61 -42.80
C LEU A 271 41.73 12.49 -41.41
N ALA A 272 41.66 11.24 -40.92
CA ALA A 272 42.75 10.40 -40.41
C ALA A 272 43.30 10.57 -38.97
N GLY A 273 43.50 9.41 -38.31
CA GLY A 273 44.28 9.23 -37.07
C GLY A 273 43.73 8.12 -36.16
N ILE A 274 43.84 6.81 -36.48
CA ILE A 274 44.95 5.90 -36.14
C ILE A 274 45.17 5.65 -34.62
N LEU A 275 44.98 4.36 -34.24
CA LEU A 275 45.66 3.56 -33.20
C LEU A 275 45.37 3.90 -31.70
N LEU A 276 45.22 3.00 -30.72
CA LEU A 276 45.66 1.61 -30.43
C LEU A 276 44.72 0.98 -29.37
N MET A 277 44.26 -0.26 -29.56
CA MET A 277 44.63 -1.50 -28.82
C MET A 277 44.53 -1.52 -27.28
N LEU A 278 43.50 -2.24 -26.77
CA LEU A 278 43.51 -3.47 -25.92
C LEU A 278 44.62 -3.68 -24.85
N PRO A 279 44.46 -4.52 -23.77
CA PRO A 279 43.41 -5.53 -23.53
C PRO A 279 42.88 -5.70 -22.08
N MET A 280 41.77 -6.43 -22.00
CA MET A 280 41.41 -7.51 -21.07
C MET A 280 42.52 -8.06 -20.15
N LEU A 281 42.20 -8.30 -18.86
CA LEU A 281 42.79 -9.40 -18.09
C LEU A 281 41.78 -10.07 -17.16
N PHE A 282 41.92 -11.39 -17.09
CA PHE A 282 41.03 -12.41 -16.53
C PHE A 282 41.19 -12.62 -15.01
N LEU A 283 40.11 -13.13 -14.40
CA LEU A 283 39.99 -14.15 -13.34
C LEU A 283 41.19 -14.43 -12.40
N PHE A 284 40.93 -14.33 -11.09
CA PHE A 284 40.92 -15.45 -10.13
C PHE A 284 39.83 -15.22 -9.08
#